data_AF-A0A6L6BXM5-F1
#
_entry.id   AF-A0A6L6BXM5-F1
#
_cell.length_a   1.000
_cell.length_b   1.000
_cell.length_c   1.000
_cell.angle_alpha   90.00
_cell.angle_beta   90.00
_cell.angle_gamma   90.00
#
_symmetry.space_group_name_H-M   'P 1'
#
loop_
_entity.id
_entity.type
_entity.pdbx_description
1 polymer ?
#
loop_
_entity_poly.entity_id
_entity_poly.type
_entity_poly.pdbx_seq_one_letter_code
_entity_poly.pdbx_strand_id
1 'polypeptide(L)'
;MRVFEPSLSLDQDQVRLVCGVVISGEERSWQIGAPSEFVRFVAPSVVPFLPLATVLCSFLGEDLQIDQAISPAQLDGLRSAAELFAEWWGWSVPNIQVAVETAEVPTGEHGQSGLLFTRGVDSTASLVAALDGSAPAVTQLIGVDGLEPNHSPRLGAQIWADTQAVADSVGLPLIRLRTNLRDEADRFLPWGETHGAVLLGTALVLGPMLDRLCISQSVDLAHDGPHGSSARLDPMWSTATTQVVAVHPDMGRVQKAAVVATRPDLAVALKVCWQGNTRRNCGRCLKCLHTMTCFE
;
A
#
# COMPACT_ATOMS: atom_id res chain seq x y z
N MET A 1 14.13 1.78 17.72
CA MET A 1 12.93 2.46 17.22
C MET A 1 11.75 2.22 18.17
N ARG A 2 10.88 3.21 18.39
CA ARG A 2 9.66 3.08 19.20
C ARG A 2 8.46 3.67 18.48
N VAL A 3 7.36 2.92 18.43
CA VAL A 3 6.07 3.33 17.85
C VAL A 3 5.09 3.52 19.01
N PHE A 4 4.62 4.75 19.19
CA PHE A 4 3.71 5.11 20.27
C PHE A 4 2.26 4.77 19.93
N GLU A 5 1.38 4.72 20.94
CA GLU A 5 -0.05 4.58 20.71
C GLU A 5 -0.59 5.76 19.87
N PRO A 6 -1.29 5.50 18.74
CA PRO A 6 -1.79 6.56 17.88
C PRO A 6 -3.01 7.25 18.45
N SER A 7 -3.24 8.47 17.99
CA SER A 7 -4.44 9.24 18.28
C SER A 7 -5.19 9.57 16.99
N LEU A 8 -6.49 9.85 17.12
CA LEU A 8 -7.32 10.33 16.02
C LEU A 8 -7.40 11.86 16.07
N SER A 9 -7.19 12.48 14.92
CA SER A 9 -7.46 13.90 14.66
C SER A 9 -8.55 13.99 13.60
N LEU A 10 -9.64 14.68 13.91
CA LEU A 10 -10.76 14.86 12.98
C LEU A 10 -10.84 16.31 12.54
N ASP A 11 -11.05 16.52 11.25
CA ASP A 11 -11.53 17.78 10.69
C ASP A 11 -12.80 17.54 9.84
N GLN A 12 -13.29 18.58 9.16
CA GLN A 12 -14.55 18.48 8.40
C GLN A 12 -14.48 17.46 7.27
N ASP A 13 -13.31 17.30 6.64
CA ASP A 13 -13.15 16.53 5.41
C ASP A 13 -12.45 15.18 5.65
N GLN A 14 -11.66 15.07 6.72
CA GLN A 14 -10.80 13.92 6.96
C GLN A 14 -10.76 13.48 8.43
N VAL A 15 -10.60 12.18 8.61
CA VAL A 15 -10.07 11.57 9.84
C VAL A 15 -8.60 11.24 9.61
N ARG A 16 -7.75 11.60 10.57
CA ARG A 16 -6.31 11.34 10.55
C ARG A 16 -5.91 10.49 11.74
N LEU A 17 -5.27 9.37 11.45
CA LEU A 17 -4.55 8.58 12.42
C LEU A 17 -3.13 9.14 12.55
N VAL A 18 -2.74 9.55 13.74
CA VAL A 18 -1.45 10.21 14.02
C VAL A 18 -0.67 9.39 15.05
N CYS A 19 0.53 8.97 14.70
CA CYS A 19 1.41 8.17 15.53
C CYS A 19 2.72 8.92 15.78
N GLY A 20 3.12 9.04 17.04
CA GLY A 20 4.50 9.40 17.37
C GLY A 20 5.42 8.22 17.03
N VAL A 21 6.63 8.50 16.55
CA VAL A 21 7.66 7.49 16.30
C VAL A 21 9.02 8.06 16.71
N VAL A 22 9.82 7.29 17.45
CA VAL A 22 11.25 7.60 17.67
C VAL A 22 12.09 6.69 16.79
N ILE A 23 12.88 7.29 15.91
CA ILE A 23 13.80 6.61 14.99
C ILE A 23 15.19 7.23 15.13
N SER A 24 16.20 6.41 15.43
CA SER A 24 17.57 6.87 15.68
C SER A 24 17.67 8.01 16.71
N GLY A 25 16.79 8.00 17.72
CA GLY A 25 16.72 9.02 18.77
C GLY A 25 15.96 10.31 18.40
N GLU A 26 15.47 10.44 17.17
CA GLU A 26 14.68 11.58 16.72
C GLU A 26 13.19 11.30 16.78
N GLU A 27 12.42 12.24 17.32
CA GLU A 27 10.95 12.19 17.31
C GLU A 27 10.40 12.58 15.94
N ARG A 28 9.45 11.79 15.46
CA ARG A 28 8.73 11.95 14.20
C ARG A 28 7.23 11.80 14.43
N SER A 29 6.45 12.44 13.57
CA SER A 29 4.99 12.28 13.52
C SER A 29 4.59 11.63 12.22
N TRP A 30 4.10 10.40 12.29
CA TRP A 30 3.59 9.63 11.16
C TRP A 30 2.08 9.74 11.09
N GLN A 31 1.54 9.92 9.88
CA GLN A 31 0.13 10.26 9.69
C GLN A 31 -0.47 9.54 8.49
N ILE A 32 -1.67 8.99 8.68
CA ILE A 32 -2.50 8.45 7.61
C ILE A 32 -3.88 9.11 7.70
N GLY A 33 -4.36 9.66 6.59
CA GLY A 33 -5.67 10.30 6.47
C GLY A 33 -6.62 9.51 5.58
N ALA A 34 -7.87 9.43 6.00
CA ALA A 34 -9.01 8.94 5.21
C ALA A 34 -10.13 10.00 5.18
N PRO A 35 -11.08 9.94 4.23
CA PRO A 35 -12.22 10.86 4.22
C PRO A 35 -13.06 10.69 5.50
N SER A 36 -13.65 11.78 6.01
CA SER A 36 -14.37 11.80 7.28
C SER A 36 -15.55 10.82 7.34
N GLU A 37 -16.15 10.48 6.21
CA GLU A 37 -17.20 9.44 6.11
C GLU A 37 -16.73 8.03 6.51
N PHE A 38 -15.42 7.77 6.51
CA PHE A 38 -14.82 6.51 6.95
C PHE A 38 -14.37 6.52 8.41
N VAL A 39 -14.68 7.56 9.20
CA VAL A 39 -14.25 7.69 10.61
C VAL A 39 -14.54 6.45 11.45
N ARG A 40 -15.67 5.78 11.23
CA ARG A 40 -16.05 4.57 11.98
C ARG A 40 -15.14 3.36 11.71
N PHE A 41 -14.37 3.38 10.63
CA PHE A 41 -13.43 2.33 10.25
C PHE A 41 -11.99 2.66 10.60
N VAL A 42 -11.70 3.88 11.04
CA VAL A 42 -10.35 4.31 11.41
C VAL A 42 -10.18 4.18 12.92
N ALA A 43 -9.65 3.03 13.35
CA ALA A 43 -9.32 2.79 14.75
C ALA A 43 -8.00 3.48 15.14
N PRO A 44 -7.83 3.90 16.41
CA PRO A 44 -6.55 4.40 16.94
C PRO A 44 -5.55 3.25 17.09
N SER A 45 -5.11 2.65 15.98
CA SER A 45 -4.28 1.43 15.96
C SER A 45 -2.89 1.68 15.40
N VAL A 46 -1.84 1.08 15.99
CA VAL A 46 -0.46 1.11 15.46
C VAL A 46 -0.30 0.37 14.14
N VAL A 47 -1.17 -0.59 13.85
CA VAL A 47 -1.06 -1.57 12.76
C VAL A 47 -0.74 -0.95 11.40
N PRO A 48 -1.40 0.15 10.96
CA PRO A 48 -1.10 0.78 9.68
C PRO A 48 0.34 1.30 9.53
N PHE A 49 1.05 1.52 10.65
CA PHE A 49 2.42 2.03 10.67
C PHE A 49 3.47 0.93 10.74
N LEU A 50 3.10 -0.28 11.17
CA LEU A 50 4.06 -1.35 11.45
C LEU A 50 4.81 -1.85 10.21
N PRO A 51 4.22 -1.94 9.00
CA PRO A 51 4.98 -2.35 7.83
C PRO A 51 6.20 -1.46 7.58
N LEU A 52 6.04 -0.13 7.61
CA LEU A 52 7.17 0.78 7.43
C LEU A 52 8.12 0.74 8.63
N ALA A 53 7.59 0.67 9.86
CA ALA A 53 8.44 0.57 11.05
C ALA A 53 9.35 -0.66 11.00
N THR A 54 8.82 -1.82 10.60
CA THR A 54 9.60 -3.06 10.43
C THR A 54 10.67 -2.94 9.35
N VAL A 55 10.35 -2.35 8.19
CA VAL A 55 11.34 -2.09 7.14
C VAL A 55 12.48 -1.21 7.67
N LEU A 56 12.15 -0.09 8.30
CA LEU A 56 13.14 0.88 8.78
C LEU A 56 13.99 0.32 9.92
N CYS A 57 13.40 -0.38 10.89
CA CYS A 57 14.16 -0.91 12.01
C CYS A 57 15.11 -2.05 11.59
N SER A 58 14.68 -2.91 10.64
CA SER A 58 15.56 -3.92 10.04
C SER A 58 16.75 -3.29 9.32
N PHE A 59 16.51 -2.25 8.51
CA PHE A 59 17.56 -1.54 7.79
C PHE A 59 18.54 -0.82 8.73
N LEU A 60 18.02 -0.12 9.76
CA LEU A 60 18.84 0.65 10.70
C LEU A 60 19.53 -0.21 11.76
N GLY A 61 19.17 -1.48 11.88
CA GLY A 61 19.69 -2.35 12.94
C GLY A 61 19.19 -1.97 14.33
N GLU A 62 17.97 -1.43 14.42
CA GLU A 62 17.35 -1.03 15.68
C GLU A 62 16.27 -2.05 16.10
N ASP A 63 16.16 -2.33 17.39
CA ASP A 63 15.01 -3.04 17.95
C ASP A 63 13.73 -2.20 17.80
N LEU A 64 12.57 -2.87 17.73
CA LEU A 64 11.27 -2.23 17.58
C LEU A 64 10.44 -2.40 18.86
N GLN A 65 10.16 -1.29 19.54
CA GLN A 65 9.22 -1.24 20.64
C GLN A 65 7.86 -0.71 20.16
N ILE A 66 6.78 -1.42 20.49
CA ILE A 66 5.40 -1.09 20.12
C ILE A 66 4.59 -0.87 21.40
N ASP A 67 4.06 0.34 21.59
CA ASP A 67 3.35 0.73 22.82
C ASP A 67 1.89 0.28 22.89
N GLN A 68 1.38 -0.34 21.83
CA GLN A 68 0.02 -0.86 21.77
C GLN A 68 0.04 -2.37 21.51
N ALA A 69 -0.97 -3.07 22.05
CA ALA A 69 -1.18 -4.47 21.75
C ALA A 69 -1.42 -4.71 20.25
N ILE A 70 -0.92 -5.83 19.74
CA ILE A 70 -1.22 -6.33 18.40
C ILE A 70 -1.57 -7.82 18.48
N SER A 71 -2.18 -8.38 17.44
CA SER A 71 -2.50 -9.80 17.42
C SER A 71 -1.24 -10.66 17.24
N PRO A 72 -1.27 -11.93 17.69
CA PRO A 72 -0.18 -12.88 17.43
C PRO A 72 0.13 -13.02 15.93
N ALA A 73 -0.90 -13.08 15.08
CA ALA A 73 -0.73 -13.17 13.63
C ALA A 73 0.02 -11.97 13.04
N GLN A 74 -0.21 -10.77 13.58
CA GLN A 74 0.51 -9.57 13.16
C GLN A 74 1.96 -9.65 13.62
N LEU A 75 2.22 -10.00 14.89
CA LEU A 75 3.57 -10.12 15.42
C LEU A 75 4.41 -11.14 14.63
N ASP A 76 3.82 -12.30 14.30
CA ASP A 76 4.46 -13.32 13.49
C ASP A 76 4.76 -12.81 12.08
N GLY A 77 3.82 -12.08 11.45
CA GLY A 77 4.02 -11.43 10.17
C GLY A 77 5.19 -10.44 10.16
N LEU A 78 5.30 -9.58 11.18
CA LEU A 78 6.44 -8.64 11.30
C LEU A 78 7.78 -9.36 11.44
N ARG A 79 7.82 -10.46 12.22
CA ARG A 79 9.03 -11.27 12.41
C ARG A 79 9.44 -11.96 11.11
N SER A 80 8.49 -12.59 10.41
CA SER A 80 8.76 -13.22 9.12
C SER A 80 9.22 -12.22 8.06
N ALA A 81 8.67 -11.00 8.06
CA ALA A 81 9.13 -9.95 7.16
C ALA A 81 10.58 -9.54 7.46
N ALA A 82 10.94 -9.37 8.73
CA ALA A 82 12.31 -9.06 9.12
C ALA A 82 13.31 -10.17 8.77
N GLU A 83 12.92 -11.44 8.95
CA GLU A 83 13.73 -12.59 8.50
C GLU A 83 13.93 -12.56 6.97
N LEU A 84 12.88 -12.26 6.21
CA LEU A 84 12.95 -12.12 4.77
C LEU A 84 13.87 -10.96 4.34
N PHE A 85 13.86 -9.85 5.08
CA PHE A 85 14.77 -8.73 4.84
C PHE A 85 16.23 -9.09 5.11
N ALA A 86 16.50 -9.90 6.13
CA ALA A 86 17.82 -10.44 6.39
C ALA A 86 18.28 -11.37 5.26
N GLU A 87 17.40 -12.22 4.73
CA GLU A 87 17.67 -13.07 3.56
C GLU A 87 18.01 -12.24 2.32
N TRP A 88 17.18 -11.24 2.00
CA TRP A 88 17.25 -10.50 0.74
C TRP A 88 18.34 -9.44 0.70
N TRP A 89 18.51 -8.70 1.78
CA TRP A 89 19.38 -7.53 1.83
C TRP A 89 20.49 -7.64 2.87
N GLY A 90 20.55 -8.73 3.65
CA GLY A 90 21.51 -8.85 4.75
C GLY A 90 21.26 -7.88 5.90
N TRP A 91 20.03 -7.37 6.02
CA TRP A 91 19.62 -6.46 7.08
C TRP A 91 19.47 -7.17 8.43
N SER A 92 19.32 -6.39 9.50
CA SER A 92 19.19 -6.95 10.84
C SER A 92 17.79 -7.52 11.08
N VAL A 93 17.72 -8.59 11.86
CA VAL A 93 16.46 -9.07 12.44
C VAL A 93 16.28 -8.38 13.80
N PRO A 94 15.38 -7.40 13.93
CA PRO A 94 15.19 -6.62 15.13
C PRO A 94 14.47 -7.45 16.20
N ASN A 95 14.77 -7.21 17.47
CA ASN A 95 13.90 -7.69 18.54
C ASN A 95 12.62 -6.85 18.56
N ILE A 96 11.47 -7.49 18.32
CA ILE A 96 10.16 -6.84 18.30
C ILE A 96 9.48 -7.06 19.66
N GLN A 97 9.31 -5.97 20.41
CA GLN A 97 8.71 -5.95 21.74
C GLN A 97 7.37 -5.23 21.71
N VAL A 98 6.33 -5.85 22.28
CA VAL A 98 4.97 -5.30 22.35
C VAL A 98 4.61 -5.07 23.81
N ALA A 99 4.08 -3.89 24.14
CA ALA A 99 3.77 -3.50 25.52
C ALA A 99 2.68 -4.36 26.19
N VAL A 100 1.78 -4.94 25.39
CA VAL A 100 0.69 -5.82 25.85
C VAL A 100 0.51 -6.95 24.83
N GLU A 101 0.57 -8.20 25.26
CA GLU A 101 0.63 -9.37 24.34
C GLU A 101 -0.69 -9.69 23.62
N THR A 102 -1.83 -9.13 24.07
CA THR A 102 -3.14 -9.44 23.48
C THR A 102 -3.95 -8.17 23.22
N ALA A 103 -4.20 -7.89 21.94
CA ALA A 103 -5.23 -6.96 21.52
C ALA A 103 -6.55 -7.71 21.38
N GLU A 104 -7.66 -7.11 21.81
CA GLU A 104 -8.96 -7.54 21.33
C GLU A 104 -9.01 -7.36 19.80
N VAL A 105 -9.56 -8.34 19.11
CA VAL A 105 -9.77 -8.24 17.67
C VAL A 105 -10.75 -7.09 17.42
N PRO A 106 -10.37 -6.04 16.66
CA PRO A 106 -11.26 -4.93 16.40
C PRO A 106 -12.57 -5.43 15.80
N THR A 107 -13.69 -4.99 16.36
CA THR A 107 -15.02 -5.29 15.83
C THR A 107 -15.28 -4.39 14.62
N GLY A 108 -14.96 -4.91 13.43
CA GLY A 108 -15.21 -4.24 12.16
C GLY A 108 -16.55 -4.61 11.52
N GLU A 109 -17.06 -3.75 10.62
CA GLU A 109 -18.11 -4.15 9.65
C GLU A 109 -17.45 -4.89 8.48
N HIS A 110 -16.76 -5.98 8.82
CA HIS A 110 -16.10 -6.92 7.93
C HIS A 110 -17.00 -7.35 6.76
N GLY A 111 -16.39 -7.77 5.65
CA GLY A 111 -17.09 -8.21 4.45
C GLY A 111 -16.70 -7.50 3.15
N GLN A 112 -15.86 -6.46 3.21
CA GLN A 112 -15.42 -5.74 2.02
C GLN A 112 -14.05 -6.19 1.51
N SER A 113 -13.80 -5.99 0.22
CA SER A 113 -12.55 -6.33 -0.46
C SER A 113 -12.02 -5.11 -1.20
N GLY A 114 -10.82 -4.64 -0.85
CA GLY A 114 -10.22 -3.43 -1.42
C GLY A 114 -9.09 -3.75 -2.38
N LEU A 115 -9.01 -3.06 -3.52
CA LEU A 115 -7.87 -3.10 -4.43
C LEU A 115 -7.07 -1.80 -4.38
N LEU A 116 -5.78 -1.88 -4.06
CA LEU A 116 -4.86 -0.75 -4.24
C LEU A 116 -4.77 -0.38 -5.73
N PHE A 117 -5.21 0.83 -6.07
CA PHE A 117 -5.44 1.24 -7.45
C PHE A 117 -4.78 2.58 -7.80
N THR A 118 -4.06 2.59 -8.91
CA THR A 118 -3.24 3.73 -9.36
C THR A 118 -3.35 4.02 -10.86
N ARG A 119 -4.18 3.26 -11.60
CA ARG A 119 -4.22 3.23 -13.09
C ARG A 119 -2.88 2.84 -13.75
N GLY A 120 -1.97 2.23 -13.00
CA GLY A 120 -0.82 1.55 -13.58
C GLY A 120 -1.26 0.31 -14.34
N VAL A 121 -0.37 -0.27 -15.17
CA VAL A 121 -0.69 -1.51 -15.90
C VAL A 121 -1.02 -2.65 -14.93
N ASP A 122 -0.31 -2.75 -13.81
CA ASP A 122 -0.49 -3.83 -12.84
C ASP A 122 -1.84 -3.74 -12.11
N SER A 123 -2.16 -2.55 -11.55
CA SER A 123 -3.43 -2.33 -10.85
C SER A 123 -4.64 -2.32 -11.79
N THR A 124 -4.47 -1.94 -13.05
CA THR A 124 -5.53 -2.04 -14.06
C THR A 124 -5.74 -3.48 -14.51
N ALA A 125 -4.69 -4.29 -14.65
CA ALA A 125 -4.83 -5.72 -14.95
C ALA A 125 -5.59 -6.46 -13.85
N SER A 126 -5.25 -6.20 -12.58
CA SER A 126 -5.99 -6.76 -11.44
C SER A 126 -7.45 -6.31 -11.40
N LEU A 127 -7.73 -5.05 -11.74
CA LEU A 127 -9.11 -4.56 -11.86
C LEU A 127 -9.88 -5.29 -12.96
N VAL A 128 -9.31 -5.40 -14.16
CA VAL A 128 -9.94 -6.13 -15.27
C VAL A 128 -10.23 -7.57 -14.89
N ALA A 129 -9.24 -8.27 -14.32
CA ALA A 129 -9.41 -9.66 -13.90
C ALA A 129 -10.48 -9.83 -12.82
N ALA A 130 -10.60 -8.88 -11.89
CA ALA A 130 -11.67 -8.89 -10.88
C ALA A 130 -13.06 -8.66 -11.49
N LEU A 131 -13.17 -7.76 -12.47
CA LEU A 131 -14.42 -7.51 -13.21
C LEU A 131 -14.84 -8.73 -14.05
N ASP A 132 -13.87 -9.43 -14.62
CA ASP A 132 -14.11 -10.62 -15.46
C ASP A 132 -14.26 -11.91 -14.63
N GLY A 133 -14.11 -11.83 -13.30
CA GLY A 133 -14.23 -12.98 -12.38
C GLY A 133 -13.05 -13.97 -12.42
N SER A 134 -11.91 -13.57 -13.00
CA SER A 134 -10.68 -14.37 -13.06
C SER A 134 -9.67 -14.06 -11.95
N ALA A 135 -9.97 -13.06 -11.12
CA ALA A 135 -9.26 -12.73 -9.88
C ALA A 135 -10.26 -12.55 -8.73
N PRO A 136 -9.82 -12.47 -7.46
CA PRO A 136 -10.71 -12.22 -6.34
C PRO A 136 -11.60 -10.99 -6.56
N ALA A 137 -12.89 -11.11 -6.27
CA ALA A 137 -13.82 -9.99 -6.36
C ALA A 137 -13.41 -8.85 -5.42
N VAL A 138 -13.63 -7.62 -5.89
CA VAL A 138 -13.32 -6.38 -5.16
C VAL A 138 -14.58 -5.54 -5.07
N THR A 139 -14.78 -4.88 -3.94
CA THR A 139 -15.96 -4.04 -3.68
C THR A 139 -15.61 -2.56 -3.67
N GLN A 140 -14.32 -2.21 -3.51
CA GLN A 140 -13.84 -0.84 -3.68
C GLN A 140 -12.40 -0.78 -4.19
N LEU A 141 -12.08 0.37 -4.78
CA LEU A 141 -10.73 0.79 -5.11
C LEU A 141 -10.18 1.68 -4.00
N ILE A 142 -8.89 1.57 -3.72
CA ILE A 142 -8.20 2.35 -2.70
C ILE A 142 -7.02 3.05 -3.38
N GLY A 143 -7.05 4.39 -3.40
CA GLY A 143 -5.97 5.20 -3.93
C GLY A 143 -5.24 5.94 -2.82
N VAL A 144 -3.91 5.88 -2.81
CA VAL A 144 -3.09 6.71 -1.90
C VAL A 144 -2.59 7.92 -2.68
N ASP A 145 -3.14 9.09 -2.36
CA ASP A 145 -2.84 10.34 -3.04
C ASP A 145 -1.62 11.03 -2.42
N GLY A 146 -0.84 11.70 -3.28
CA GLY A 146 0.31 12.50 -2.86
C GLY A 146 1.64 11.75 -2.73
N LEU A 147 1.72 10.47 -3.15
CA LEU A 147 2.98 9.69 -3.07
C LEU A 147 4.03 10.08 -4.13
N GLU A 148 3.61 10.74 -5.21
CA GLU A 148 4.48 11.08 -6.33
C GLU A 148 5.14 12.44 -6.12
N PRO A 149 6.47 12.52 -5.90
CA PRO A 149 7.14 13.76 -5.48
C PRO A 149 7.19 14.82 -6.59
N ASN A 150 7.03 14.41 -7.86
CA ASN A 150 7.19 15.30 -9.01
C ASN A 150 5.91 16.01 -9.47
N HIS A 151 4.76 15.71 -8.86
CA HIS A 151 3.49 16.29 -9.27
C HIS A 151 3.21 17.61 -8.54
N SER A 152 2.95 18.67 -9.29
CA SER A 152 2.37 19.88 -8.69
C SER A 152 0.99 19.59 -8.08
N PRO A 153 0.52 20.35 -7.06
CA PRO A 153 -0.80 20.14 -6.47
C PRO A 153 -1.94 20.14 -7.49
N ARG A 154 -1.87 21.04 -8.49
CA ARG A 154 -2.83 21.09 -9.60
C ARG A 154 -2.82 19.80 -10.43
N LEU A 155 -1.64 19.29 -10.76
CA LEU A 155 -1.50 18.06 -11.52
C LEU A 155 -1.99 16.85 -10.72
N GLY A 156 -1.63 16.76 -9.44
CA GLY A 156 -2.12 15.72 -8.54
C GLY A 156 -3.64 15.67 -8.50
N ALA A 157 -4.30 16.83 -8.39
CA ALA A 157 -5.77 16.92 -8.45
C ALA A 157 -6.35 16.42 -9.80
N GLN A 158 -5.72 16.73 -10.92
CA GLN A 158 -6.14 16.22 -12.24
C GLN A 158 -5.97 14.71 -12.36
N ILE A 159 -4.84 14.18 -11.89
CA ILE A 159 -4.57 12.73 -11.89
C ILE A 159 -5.57 12.01 -10.99
N TRP A 160 -5.90 12.58 -9.83
CA TRP A 160 -6.93 12.04 -8.94
C TRP A 160 -8.30 12.03 -9.61
N ALA A 161 -8.72 13.13 -10.25
CA ALA A 161 -9.98 13.21 -10.96
C ALA A 161 -10.08 12.17 -12.09
N ASP A 162 -8.98 11.92 -12.81
CA ASP A 162 -8.94 10.88 -13.84
C ASP A 162 -9.00 9.47 -13.23
N THR A 163 -8.42 9.24 -12.04
CA THR A 163 -8.56 7.98 -11.31
C THR A 163 -10.00 7.77 -10.84
N GLN A 164 -10.66 8.81 -10.34
CA GLN A 164 -12.07 8.78 -9.97
C GLN A 164 -12.95 8.45 -11.18
N ALA A 165 -12.71 9.07 -12.34
CA ALA A 165 -13.48 8.81 -13.54
C ALA A 165 -13.41 7.33 -14.00
N VAL A 166 -12.27 6.66 -13.79
CA VAL A 166 -12.14 5.22 -14.06
C VAL A 166 -12.94 4.39 -13.05
N ALA A 167 -12.89 4.75 -11.76
CA ALA A 167 -13.67 4.07 -10.73
C ALA A 167 -15.17 4.18 -11.01
N ASP A 168 -15.63 5.38 -11.36
CA ASP A 168 -17.02 5.66 -11.74
C ASP A 168 -17.43 4.86 -12.99
N SER A 169 -16.56 4.76 -14.00
CA SER A 169 -16.88 4.04 -15.24
C SER A 169 -17.05 2.53 -15.06
N VAL A 170 -16.44 1.96 -14.02
CA VAL A 170 -16.60 0.53 -13.66
C VAL A 170 -17.58 0.29 -12.52
N GLY A 171 -18.19 1.36 -11.98
CA GLY A 171 -19.18 1.28 -10.91
C GLY A 171 -18.62 0.88 -9.54
N LEU A 172 -17.33 1.13 -9.28
CA LEU A 172 -16.70 0.85 -7.98
C LEU A 172 -16.38 2.15 -7.23
N PRO A 173 -16.64 2.23 -5.91
CA PRO A 173 -16.18 3.34 -5.08
C PRO A 173 -14.64 3.46 -5.12
N LEU A 174 -14.13 4.69 -5.06
CA LEU A 174 -12.70 4.98 -4.89
C LEU A 174 -12.47 5.72 -3.56
N ILE A 175 -11.75 5.09 -2.65
CA ILE A 175 -11.41 5.67 -1.35
C ILE A 175 -10.07 6.40 -1.47
N ARG A 176 -10.06 7.68 -1.10
CA ARG A 176 -8.86 8.53 -1.12
C ARG A 176 -8.14 8.52 0.21
N LEU A 177 -7.04 7.80 0.30
CA LEU A 177 -6.13 7.87 1.43
C LEU A 177 -5.01 8.89 1.17
N ARG A 178 -4.44 9.45 2.24
CA ARG A 178 -3.25 10.31 2.22
C ARG A 178 -2.30 9.88 3.32
N THR A 179 -1.01 10.11 3.13
CA THR A 179 0.00 9.72 4.12
C THR A 179 1.27 10.55 3.95
N ASN A 180 2.01 10.77 5.05
CA ASN A 180 3.38 11.30 4.98
C ASN A 180 4.44 10.18 5.04
N LEU A 181 4.03 8.91 5.11
CA LEU A 181 4.94 7.77 5.23
C LEU A 181 5.90 7.65 4.05
N ARG A 182 5.54 8.15 2.85
CA ARG A 182 6.44 8.25 1.70
C ARG A 182 7.66 9.13 2.02
N ASP A 183 7.41 10.33 2.54
CA ASP A 183 8.45 11.30 2.86
C ASP A 183 9.34 10.77 3.99
N GLU A 184 8.75 10.08 4.96
CA GLU A 184 9.49 9.46 6.06
C GLU A 184 10.34 8.26 5.59
N ALA A 185 9.84 7.46 4.66
CA ALA A 185 10.60 6.35 4.07
C ALA A 185 11.80 6.85 3.22
N ASP A 186 11.58 7.87 2.39
CA ASP A 186 12.59 8.44 1.47
C ASP A 186 13.82 9.03 2.18
N ARG A 187 13.71 9.30 3.48
CA ARG A 187 14.85 9.77 4.30
C ARG A 187 15.91 8.69 4.51
N PHE A 188 15.54 7.40 4.41
CA PHE A 188 16.39 6.29 4.80
C PHE A 188 16.66 5.31 3.65
N LEU A 189 15.63 5.02 2.85
CA LEU A 189 15.66 3.97 1.84
C LEU A 189 15.06 4.45 0.51
N PRO A 190 15.51 3.90 -0.62
CA PRO A 190 14.86 4.18 -1.89
C PRO A 190 13.42 3.64 -1.92
N TRP A 191 12.62 4.18 -2.85
CA TRP A 191 11.20 3.79 -2.97
C TRP A 191 11.02 2.31 -3.32
N GLY A 192 11.96 1.74 -4.06
CA GLY A 192 11.93 0.36 -4.52
C GLY A 192 11.83 -0.63 -3.35
N GLU A 193 12.34 -0.27 -2.18
CA GLU A 193 12.42 -1.10 -0.99
C GLU A 193 11.28 -0.83 0.00
N THR A 194 10.60 0.30 -0.11
CA THR A 194 9.64 0.79 0.90
C THR A 194 8.19 0.89 0.41
N HIS A 195 7.96 0.89 -0.89
CA HIS A 195 6.64 1.20 -1.45
C HIS A 195 5.51 0.27 -1.03
N GLY A 196 5.73 -1.06 -0.97
CA GLY A 196 4.68 -1.98 -0.52
C GLY A 196 4.33 -1.76 0.94
N ALA A 197 5.32 -1.58 1.81
CA ALA A 197 5.10 -1.23 3.21
C ALA A 197 4.31 0.08 3.37
N VAL A 198 4.63 1.13 2.61
CA VAL A 198 3.88 2.39 2.64
C VAL A 198 2.46 2.21 2.10
N LEU A 199 2.27 1.53 0.97
CA LEU A 199 0.95 1.35 0.35
C LEU A 199 0.03 0.47 1.19
N LEU A 200 0.50 -0.70 1.60
CA LEU A 200 -0.25 -1.67 2.39
C LEU A 200 -0.48 -1.14 3.81
N GLY A 201 0.56 -0.60 4.45
CA GLY A 201 0.42 0.05 5.76
C GLY A 201 -0.63 1.15 5.73
N THR A 202 -0.57 2.05 4.74
CA THR A 202 -1.58 3.11 4.59
C THR A 202 -2.99 2.54 4.40
N ALA A 203 -3.16 1.52 3.56
CA ALA A 203 -4.48 0.93 3.31
C ALA A 203 -5.03 0.11 4.49
N LEU A 204 -4.16 -0.43 5.36
CA LEU A 204 -4.57 -1.13 6.59
C LEU A 204 -5.27 -0.22 7.60
N VAL A 205 -5.25 1.10 7.43
CA VAL A 205 -6.12 2.02 8.19
C VAL A 205 -7.60 1.70 8.02
N LEU A 206 -7.97 1.08 6.89
CA LEU A 206 -9.32 0.62 6.59
C LEU A 206 -9.55 -0.84 6.99
N GLY A 207 -8.60 -1.49 7.68
CA GLY A 207 -8.69 -2.89 8.11
C GLY A 207 -10.02 -3.26 8.81
N PRO A 208 -10.58 -2.43 9.69
CA PRO A 208 -11.91 -2.67 10.28
C PRO A 208 -13.08 -2.76 9.28
N MET A 209 -12.89 -2.38 8.02
CA MET A 209 -13.87 -2.56 6.95
C MET A 209 -13.54 -3.76 6.04
N LEU A 210 -12.28 -4.18 6.00
CA LEU A 210 -11.73 -5.07 4.97
C LEU A 210 -11.50 -6.49 5.49
N ASP A 211 -12.05 -7.47 4.78
CA ASP A 211 -11.63 -8.87 4.90
C ASP A 211 -10.40 -9.15 4.03
N ARG A 212 -10.32 -8.45 2.89
CA ARG A 212 -9.25 -8.61 1.92
C ARG A 212 -8.73 -7.26 1.45
N LEU A 213 -7.41 -7.12 1.46
CA LEU A 213 -6.67 -6.02 0.85
C LEU A 213 -5.79 -6.58 -0.28
N CYS A 214 -6.16 -6.29 -1.51
CA CYS A 214 -5.48 -6.74 -2.71
C CYS A 214 -4.41 -5.73 -3.16
N ILE A 215 -3.21 -6.25 -3.45
CA ILE A 215 -2.13 -5.50 -4.08
C ILE A 215 -1.65 -6.21 -5.35
N SER A 216 -1.55 -5.46 -6.44
CA SER A 216 -1.08 -5.98 -7.73
C SER A 216 0.43 -6.16 -7.71
N GLN A 217 0.88 -7.36 -8.06
CA GLN A 217 2.31 -7.65 -8.09
C GLN A 217 3.00 -6.91 -9.24
N SER A 218 4.19 -6.36 -8.98
CA SER A 218 4.98 -5.64 -10.00
C SER A 218 5.93 -6.57 -10.76
N VAL A 219 6.34 -7.67 -10.13
CA VAL A 219 7.19 -8.72 -10.69
C VAL A 219 6.45 -10.04 -10.63
N ASP A 220 6.75 -10.95 -11.56
CA ASP A 220 6.23 -12.32 -11.50
C ASP A 220 7.09 -13.21 -10.59
N LEU A 221 6.57 -14.37 -10.20
CA LEU A 221 7.24 -15.34 -9.33
C LEU A 221 8.59 -15.82 -9.89
N ALA A 222 8.77 -15.80 -11.21
CA ALA A 222 10.04 -16.21 -11.83
C ALA A 222 11.16 -15.18 -11.61
N HIS A 223 10.80 -13.94 -11.26
CA HIS A 223 11.70 -12.84 -10.97
C HIS A 223 11.46 -12.25 -9.56
N ASP A 224 10.83 -13.01 -8.67
CA ASP A 224 10.62 -12.60 -7.28
C ASP A 224 11.97 -12.52 -6.56
N GLY A 225 12.21 -11.40 -5.90
CA GLY A 225 13.50 -11.05 -5.34
C GLY A 225 13.42 -9.79 -4.47
N PRO A 226 14.57 -9.24 -4.04
CA PRO A 226 14.61 -8.12 -3.11
C PRO A 226 13.86 -6.90 -3.64
N HIS A 227 12.64 -6.69 -3.14
CA HIS A 227 11.76 -5.60 -3.56
C HIS A 227 10.76 -5.27 -2.44
N GLY A 228 10.35 -4.01 -2.33
CA GLY A 228 9.48 -3.51 -1.27
C GLY A 228 8.02 -3.97 -1.35
N SER A 229 7.65 -4.67 -2.42
CA SER A 229 6.39 -5.39 -2.59
C SER A 229 6.67 -6.65 -3.41
N SER A 230 6.20 -7.78 -2.90
CA SER A 230 6.50 -9.12 -3.43
C SER A 230 5.43 -10.11 -2.96
N ALA A 231 5.22 -11.18 -3.72
CA ALA A 231 4.27 -12.22 -3.37
C ALA A 231 4.65 -12.96 -2.08
N ARG A 232 5.95 -12.98 -1.72
CA ARG A 232 6.44 -13.53 -0.44
C ARG A 232 6.26 -12.54 0.71
N LEU A 233 6.47 -11.24 0.46
CA LEU A 233 6.46 -10.22 1.50
C LEU A 233 5.05 -9.72 1.82
N ASP A 234 4.26 -9.38 0.81
CA ASP A 234 2.99 -8.67 0.99
C ASP A 234 2.01 -9.39 1.92
N PRO A 235 1.83 -10.73 1.85
CA PRO A 235 0.94 -11.45 2.76
C PRO A 235 1.33 -11.36 4.24
N MET A 236 2.61 -11.10 4.55
CA MET A 236 3.11 -10.97 5.92
C MET A 236 2.56 -9.72 6.64
N TRP A 237 1.99 -8.78 5.89
CA TRP A 237 1.30 -7.61 6.45
C TRP A 237 -0.17 -7.85 6.80
N SER A 238 -0.65 -9.09 6.68
CA SER A 238 -2.01 -9.45 7.08
C SER A 238 -2.23 -9.21 8.58
N THR A 239 -3.48 -8.94 8.93
CA THR A 239 -3.93 -8.82 10.33
C THR A 239 -4.72 -10.04 10.75
N ALA A 240 -5.23 -10.07 11.98
CA ALA A 240 -6.14 -11.13 12.41
C ALA A 240 -7.47 -11.15 11.61
N THR A 241 -7.84 -10.05 10.97
CA THR A 241 -9.14 -9.89 10.31
C THR A 241 -9.08 -9.39 8.87
N THR A 242 -7.94 -8.87 8.42
CA THR A 242 -7.72 -8.40 7.06
C THR A 242 -6.60 -9.18 6.42
N GLN A 243 -6.92 -9.97 5.40
CA GLN A 243 -5.96 -10.72 4.61
C GLN A 243 -5.36 -9.83 3.53
N VAL A 244 -4.03 -9.70 3.49
CA VAL A 244 -3.34 -9.08 2.35
C VAL A 244 -3.12 -10.14 1.27
N VAL A 245 -3.55 -9.84 0.04
CA VAL A 245 -3.51 -10.76 -1.09
C VAL A 245 -2.72 -10.15 -2.25
N ALA A 246 -1.64 -10.84 -2.62
CA ALA A 246 -0.89 -10.58 -3.84
C ALA A 246 -1.70 -11.05 -5.06
N VAL A 247 -2.05 -10.12 -5.96
CA VAL A 247 -2.82 -10.42 -7.17
C VAL A 247 -1.89 -10.58 -8.38
N HIS A 248 -2.11 -11.65 -9.15
CA HIS A 248 -1.32 -12.05 -10.32
C HIS A 248 0.18 -12.18 -10.06
N PRO A 249 0.60 -12.91 -9.01
CA PRO A 249 2.02 -13.17 -8.77
C PRO A 249 2.65 -13.99 -9.92
N ASP A 250 1.84 -14.71 -10.68
CA ASP A 250 2.20 -15.58 -11.80
C ASP A 250 2.25 -14.86 -13.16
N MET A 251 1.88 -13.58 -13.24
CA MET A 251 1.85 -12.84 -14.51
C MET A 251 2.98 -11.82 -14.65
N GLY A 252 3.74 -11.94 -15.73
CA GLY A 252 4.67 -10.93 -16.19
C GLY A 252 3.95 -9.72 -16.82
N ARG A 253 4.73 -8.66 -17.09
CA ARG A 253 4.20 -7.38 -17.59
C ARG A 253 3.44 -7.48 -18.91
N VAL A 254 3.91 -8.31 -19.84
CA VAL A 254 3.24 -8.53 -21.15
C VAL A 254 1.89 -9.22 -20.97
N GLN A 255 1.79 -10.22 -20.09
CA GLN A 255 0.52 -10.88 -19.79
C GLN A 255 -0.47 -9.91 -19.15
N LYS A 256 -0.01 -9.06 -18.23
CA LYS A 256 -0.83 -7.99 -17.64
C LYS A 256 -1.31 -6.98 -18.68
N ALA A 257 -0.45 -6.58 -19.61
CA ALA A 257 -0.84 -5.70 -20.71
C ALA A 257 -1.89 -6.34 -21.62
N ALA A 258 -1.76 -7.64 -21.93
CA ALA A 258 -2.75 -8.39 -22.70
C ALA A 258 -4.11 -8.45 -21.99
N VAL A 259 -4.13 -8.65 -20.66
CA VAL A 259 -5.35 -8.54 -19.85
C VAL A 259 -5.95 -7.15 -19.95
N VAL A 260 -5.16 -6.08 -19.80
CA VAL A 260 -5.67 -4.70 -19.94
C VAL A 260 -6.20 -4.42 -21.35
N ALA A 261 -5.59 -4.99 -22.38
CA ALA A 261 -6.00 -4.80 -23.78
C ALA A 261 -7.40 -5.35 -24.09
N THR A 262 -7.94 -6.28 -23.28
CA THR A 262 -9.34 -6.75 -23.42
C THR A 262 -10.36 -5.67 -23.05
N ARG A 263 -9.92 -4.60 -22.38
CA ARG A 263 -10.72 -3.44 -21.95
C ARG A 263 -10.14 -2.14 -22.50
N PRO A 264 -10.38 -1.82 -23.78
CA PRO A 264 -9.84 -0.61 -24.41
C PRO A 264 -10.20 0.68 -23.67
N ASP A 265 -11.38 0.73 -23.05
CA ASP A 265 -11.85 1.84 -22.21
C ASP A 265 -10.93 2.10 -20.99
N LEU A 266 -10.37 1.04 -20.41
CA LEU A 266 -9.42 1.12 -19.30
C LEU A 266 -7.98 1.30 -19.79
N ALA A 267 -7.62 0.69 -20.93
CA ALA A 267 -6.30 0.82 -21.54
C ALA A 267 -5.97 2.29 -21.88
N VAL A 268 -6.93 3.04 -22.44
CA VAL A 268 -6.74 4.47 -22.76
C VAL A 268 -6.61 5.36 -21.51
N ALA A 269 -7.06 4.88 -20.35
CA ALA A 269 -7.01 5.61 -19.09
C ALA A 269 -5.73 5.38 -18.27
N LEU A 270 -4.83 4.49 -18.73
CA LEU A 270 -3.59 4.15 -18.05
C LEU A 270 -2.70 5.38 -17.78
N LYS A 271 -2.15 5.44 -16.57
CA LYS A 271 -1.11 6.40 -16.16
C LYS A 271 0.03 5.68 -15.46
N VAL A 272 1.05 5.30 -16.24
CA VAL A 272 2.25 4.61 -15.73
C VAL A 272 3.41 5.57 -15.45
N CYS A 273 3.42 6.75 -16.09
CA CYS A 273 4.51 7.71 -15.94
C CYS A 273 4.57 8.31 -14.53
N TRP A 274 5.72 8.25 -13.87
CA TRP A 274 5.97 8.90 -12.57
C TRP A 274 6.99 10.05 -12.65
N GLN A 275 7.86 10.04 -13.67
CA GLN A 275 8.95 11.02 -13.83
C GLN A 275 8.49 12.37 -14.39
N GLY A 276 7.46 12.36 -15.23
CA GLY A 276 6.97 13.57 -15.88
C GLY A 276 5.96 14.30 -15.02
N ASN A 277 6.11 15.62 -14.85
CA ASN A 277 5.06 16.51 -14.35
C ASN A 277 4.01 16.74 -15.45
N THR A 278 3.34 15.66 -15.88
CA THR A 278 2.32 15.64 -16.94
C THR A 278 1.13 14.77 -16.55
N ARG A 279 -0.06 15.17 -17.01
CA ARG A 279 -1.32 14.44 -16.80
C ARG A 279 -1.34 13.10 -17.54
N ARG A 280 -0.69 13.03 -18.70
CA ARG A 280 -0.63 11.82 -19.54
C ARG A 280 0.74 11.12 -19.42
N ASN A 281 0.86 9.93 -20.00
CA ASN A 281 2.16 9.26 -20.12
C ASN A 281 3.11 10.07 -21.01
N CYS A 282 4.36 10.26 -20.59
CA CYS A 282 5.31 11.09 -21.33
C CYS A 282 5.85 10.43 -22.60
N GLY A 283 5.68 9.12 -22.76
CA GLY A 283 6.12 8.37 -23.94
C GLY A 283 7.64 8.26 -24.13
N ARG A 284 8.44 8.73 -23.16
CA ARG A 284 9.92 8.80 -23.29
C ARG A 284 10.71 8.25 -22.11
N CYS A 285 10.08 8.04 -20.95
CA CYS A 285 10.77 7.40 -19.82
C CYS A 285 10.75 5.88 -19.96
N LEU A 286 11.68 5.20 -19.28
CA LEU A 286 11.79 3.74 -19.30
C LEU A 286 10.45 3.05 -18.99
N LYS A 287 9.71 3.51 -17.97
CA LYS A 287 8.41 2.92 -17.61
C LYS A 287 7.35 3.12 -18.70
N CYS A 288 7.35 4.26 -19.40
CA CYS A 288 6.44 4.49 -20.53
C CYS A 288 6.82 3.62 -21.72
N LEU A 289 8.09 3.64 -22.13
CA LEU A 289 8.57 2.87 -23.28
C LEU A 289 8.35 1.38 -23.08
N HIS A 290 8.73 0.84 -21.91
CA HIS A 290 8.53 -0.56 -21.56
C HIS A 290 7.04 -0.94 -21.52
N THR A 291 6.16 -0.04 -21.09
CA THR A 291 4.72 -0.32 -21.15
C THR A 291 4.20 -0.34 -22.59
N MET A 292 4.65 0.59 -23.44
CA MET A 292 4.21 0.65 -24.84
C MET A 292 4.56 -0.63 -25.60
N THR A 293 5.77 -1.16 -25.42
CA THR A 293 6.22 -2.40 -26.07
C THR A 293 5.47 -3.65 -25.59
N CYS A 294 4.68 -3.56 -24.51
CA CYS A 294 3.85 -4.68 -24.04
C CYS A 294 2.46 -4.74 -24.70
N PHE A 295 2.04 -3.69 -25.42
CA PHE A 295 0.74 -3.62 -26.10
C PHE A 295 0.82 -3.89 -27.61
N GLU A 296 1.91 -4.51 -28.07
CA GLU A 296 2.12 -4.93 -29.46
C GLU A 296 1.36 -6.22 -29.82
#